data_AF-A0A966IX71-F1
#
_entry.id   AF-A0A966IX71-F1
#
_cell.length_a   1.000
_cell.length_b   1.000
_cell.length_c   1.000
_cell.angle_alpha   90.00
_cell.angle_beta   90.00
_cell.angle_gamma   90.00
#
_symmetry.space_group_name_H-M   'P 1'
#
loop_
_entity.id
_entity.type
_entity.pdbx_description
1 polymer ?
#
loop_
_entity_poly.entity_id
_entity_poly.type
_entity_poly.pdbx_seq_one_letter_code
_entity_poly.pdbx_strand_id
1 'polypeptide(L)'
;HILPKGLDHILFVLALFLLSSNIKTLILQISIFTIAHTITLFLGVFNIIKISSYIVEPIIALSIAYVGIENLFKNNLSKSRTIIVFLFGLLHGLGFAGVLNDIGVVKELFVSSLISFNIGVELGQISVIALAYLFIKLPFYKMHWYSRKVTKPISLLISIVGLYWFFERLFF
;
A
#
# COMPACT_ATOMS: atom_id res chain seq x y z
N HIS A 1 2.77 3.28 -19.82
CA HIS A 1 2.09 3.79 -18.61
C HIS A 1 2.20 2.75 -17.49
N ILE A 2 3.23 2.85 -16.63
CA ILE A 2 3.40 2.02 -15.41
C ILE A 2 3.16 2.87 -14.14
N LEU A 3 3.11 4.19 -14.31
CA LEU A 3 2.66 5.19 -13.34
C LEU A 3 1.15 5.39 -13.62
N PRO A 4 0.26 4.96 -12.70
CA PRO A 4 0.21 5.43 -11.30
C PRO A 4 0.40 4.35 -10.20
N LYS A 5 0.32 3.05 -10.52
CA LYS A 5 0.09 1.98 -9.51
C LYS A 5 1.24 1.72 -8.52
N GLY A 6 2.48 1.97 -8.96
CA GLY A 6 3.65 1.82 -8.09
C GLY A 6 3.72 2.86 -6.97
N LEU A 7 3.26 4.09 -7.23
CA LEU A 7 3.31 5.18 -6.25
C LEU A 7 2.32 4.97 -5.11
N ASP A 8 1.14 4.39 -5.39
CA ASP A 8 0.14 4.04 -4.39
C ASP A 8 0.75 3.12 -3.31
N HIS A 9 1.44 2.07 -3.75
CA HIS A 9 2.09 1.10 -2.87
C HIS A 9 3.22 1.75 -2.07
N ILE A 10 4.03 2.62 -2.70
CA ILE A 10 5.13 3.32 -2.04
C ILE A 10 4.59 4.23 -0.93
N LEU A 11 3.59 5.08 -1.21
CA LEU A 11 3.00 5.96 -0.21
C LEU A 11 2.31 5.19 0.90
N PHE A 12 1.61 4.10 0.57
CA PHE A 12 0.97 3.23 1.55
C PHE A 12 2.00 2.60 2.50
N VAL A 13 3.07 2.01 1.97
CA VAL A 13 4.14 1.40 2.78
C VAL A 13 4.89 2.45 3.61
N LEU A 14 5.15 3.63 3.06
CA LEU A 14 5.73 4.73 3.82
C LEU A 14 4.80 5.15 4.97
N ALA A 15 3.49 5.25 4.73
CA ALA A 15 2.53 5.54 5.79
C ALA A 15 2.50 4.44 6.87
N LEU A 16 2.63 3.15 6.49
CA LEU A 16 2.76 2.06 7.45
C LEU A 16 4.04 2.16 8.28
N PHE A 17 5.16 2.46 7.63
CA PHE A 17 6.46 2.63 8.27
C PHE A 17 6.45 3.74 9.34
N LEU A 18 5.82 4.88 9.07
CA LEU A 18 5.89 6.07 9.94
C LEU A 18 5.31 5.86 11.35
N LEU A 19 4.34 4.97 11.52
CA LEU A 19 3.78 4.62 12.84
C LEU A 19 4.30 3.28 13.38
N SER A 20 5.06 2.52 12.59
CA SER A 20 5.57 1.22 13.02
C SER A 20 6.88 1.36 13.80
N SER A 21 6.80 1.15 15.11
CA SER A 21 7.97 1.11 15.98
C SER A 21 8.77 -0.18 15.81
N ASN A 22 8.13 -1.30 15.47
CA ASN A 22 8.70 -2.64 15.40
C ASN A 22 8.78 -3.16 13.95
N ILE A 23 9.99 -3.49 13.49
CA ILE A 23 10.24 -3.97 12.13
C ILE A 23 9.50 -5.29 11.83
N LYS A 24 9.38 -6.20 12.81
CA LYS A 24 8.66 -7.47 12.63
C LYS A 24 7.18 -7.22 12.36
N THR A 25 6.57 -6.27 13.06
CA THR A 25 5.17 -5.90 12.83
C THR A 25 4.97 -5.24 11.47
N LEU A 26 5.93 -4.43 11.02
CA LEU A 26 5.87 -3.82 9.69
C LEU A 26 5.98 -4.87 8.58
N ILE A 27 6.94 -5.80 8.68
CA ILE A 27 7.10 -6.91 7.73
C ILE A 27 5.82 -7.75 7.70
N LEU A 28 5.26 -8.11 8.85
CA LEU A 28 4.01 -8.84 8.93
C LEU A 28 2.87 -8.12 8.20
N GLN A 29 2.69 -6.81 8.41
CA GLN A 29 1.65 -6.03 7.74
C GLN A 29 1.82 -6.04 6.22
N ILE A 30 3.05 -5.92 5.74
CA ILE A 30 3.34 -5.87 4.32
C ILE A 30 3.15 -7.25 3.67
N SER A 31 3.61 -8.33 4.30
CA SER A 31 3.36 -9.68 3.79
C SER A 31 1.86 -10.02 3.79
N ILE A 32 1.11 -9.62 4.84
CA ILE A 32 -0.36 -9.79 4.87
C ILE A 32 -1.05 -9.00 3.76
N PHE A 33 -0.59 -7.77 3.49
CA PHE A 33 -1.08 -6.97 2.38
C PHE A 33 -0.83 -7.67 1.04
N THR A 34 0.38 -8.18 0.81
CA THR A 34 0.77 -8.86 -0.43
C THR A 34 -0.01 -10.15 -0.63
N ILE A 35 -0.27 -10.92 0.44
CA ILE A 35 -1.13 -12.11 0.39
C ILE A 35 -2.55 -11.72 -0.04
N ALA A 36 -3.16 -10.72 0.61
CA ALA A 36 -4.51 -10.25 0.28
C ALA A 36 -4.60 -9.71 -1.17
N HIS A 37 -3.59 -8.94 -1.56
CA HIS A 37 -3.44 -8.43 -2.91
C HIS A 37 -3.38 -9.56 -3.95
N THR A 38 -2.59 -10.60 -3.67
CA THR A 38 -2.46 -11.78 -4.55
C THR A 38 -3.80 -12.49 -4.75
N ILE A 39 -4.57 -12.68 -3.68
CA ILE A 39 -5.87 -13.34 -3.72
C ILE A 39 -6.80 -12.61 -4.69
N THR A 40 -6.91 -11.30 -4.55
CA THR A 40 -7.85 -10.50 -5.36
C THR A 40 -7.35 -10.24 -6.77
N LEU A 41 -6.04 -10.14 -6.98
CA LEU A 41 -5.46 -10.09 -8.31
C LEU A 41 -5.77 -11.38 -9.08
N PHE A 42 -5.57 -12.54 -8.45
CA PHE A 42 -5.96 -13.84 -9.02
C PHE A 42 -7.44 -13.85 -9.40
N LEU A 43 -8.32 -13.48 -8.47
CA LEU A 43 -9.78 -13.47 -8.72
C LEU A 43 -10.17 -12.50 -9.84
N GLY A 44 -9.50 -11.35 -9.95
CA GLY A 44 -9.75 -10.36 -10.99
C GLY A 44 -9.29 -10.80 -12.38
N VAL A 45 -8.12 -11.43 -12.49
CA VAL A 45 -7.59 -11.91 -13.79
C VAL A 45 -8.39 -13.09 -14.32
N PHE A 46 -8.83 -14.01 -13.45
CA PHE A 46 -9.73 -15.09 -13.84
C PHE A 46 -11.19 -14.65 -14.04
N ASN A 47 -11.47 -13.35 -13.93
CA ASN A 47 -12.81 -12.77 -14.09
C ASN A 47 -13.85 -13.34 -13.10
N ILE A 48 -13.41 -13.87 -11.95
CA ILE A 48 -14.29 -14.37 -10.88
C ILE A 48 -14.92 -13.19 -10.15
N ILE A 49 -14.14 -12.13 -9.91
CA ILE A 49 -14.62 -10.86 -9.35
C ILE A 49 -14.24 -9.74 -10.32
N LYS A 50 -15.24 -9.00 -10.81
CA LYS A 50 -15.05 -7.78 -11.60
C LYS A 50 -15.69 -6.60 -10.90
N ILE A 51 -14.86 -5.65 -10.51
CA ILE A 51 -15.29 -4.35 -10.02
C ILE A 51 -14.67 -3.30 -10.94
N SER A 52 -15.44 -2.28 -11.31
CA SER A 52 -14.95 -1.19 -12.15
C SER A 52 -13.77 -0.47 -11.49
N SER A 53 -12.73 -0.15 -12.28
CA SER A 53 -11.60 0.67 -11.82
C SER A 53 -12.06 2.04 -11.31
N TYR A 54 -13.14 2.60 -11.87
CA TYR A 54 -13.78 3.83 -11.42
C TYR A 54 -14.22 3.79 -9.95
N ILE A 55 -14.47 2.59 -9.39
CA ILE A 55 -14.80 2.41 -7.97
C ILE A 55 -13.55 2.05 -7.18
N VAL A 56 -12.73 1.13 -7.71
CA VAL A 56 -11.59 0.57 -6.97
C VAL A 56 -10.48 1.60 -6.78
N GLU A 57 -10.15 2.39 -7.81
CA GLU A 57 -9.01 3.30 -7.78
C GLU A 57 -9.17 4.48 -6.80
N PRO A 58 -10.36 5.11 -6.67
CA PRO A 58 -10.62 6.07 -5.60
C PRO A 58 -10.51 5.42 -4.22
N ILE A 59 -11.06 4.22 -4.02
CA ILE A 59 -11.00 3.54 -2.72
C ILE A 59 -9.54 3.21 -2.34
N ILE A 60 -8.71 2.83 -3.31
CA ILE A 60 -7.26 2.67 -3.12
C ILE A 60 -6.63 3.98 -2.63
N ALA A 61 -6.91 5.11 -3.28
CA ALA A 61 -6.39 6.41 -2.85
C ALA A 61 -6.89 6.80 -1.44
N LEU A 62 -8.16 6.51 -1.13
CA LEU A 62 -8.74 6.74 0.18
C LEU A 62 -8.09 5.87 1.26
N SER A 63 -7.63 4.65 0.93
CA SER A 63 -6.88 3.81 1.87
C SER A 63 -5.54 4.43 2.28
N ILE A 64 -4.86 5.11 1.35
CA ILE A 64 -3.60 5.84 1.62
C ILE A 64 -3.89 7.02 2.55
N ALA A 65 -4.93 7.80 2.23
CA ALA A 65 -5.38 8.89 3.07
C ALA A 65 -5.72 8.42 4.48
N TYR A 66 -6.48 7.33 4.60
CA TYR A 66 -6.88 6.74 5.87
C TYR A 66 -5.67 6.39 6.76
N VAL A 67 -4.65 5.71 6.22
CA VAL A 67 -3.46 5.33 7.02
C VAL A 67 -2.66 6.57 7.43
N GLY A 68 -2.53 7.55 6.54
CA GLY A 68 -1.90 8.84 6.88
C GLY A 68 -2.64 9.56 8.00
N ILE A 69 -3.97 9.65 7.92
CA ILE A 69 -4.82 10.29 8.93
C ILE A 69 -4.74 9.54 10.26
N GLU A 70 -4.76 8.20 10.24
CA GLU A 70 -4.62 7.39 11.44
C GLU A 70 -3.32 7.73 12.20
N ASN A 71 -2.22 7.92 11.49
CA ASN A 71 -0.93 8.29 12.08
C ASN A 71 -0.91 9.69 12.71
N LEU A 72 -1.84 10.58 12.37
CA LEU A 72 -1.94 11.91 13.00
C LEU A 72 -2.52 11.82 14.41
N PHE A 73 -3.47 10.90 14.60
CA PHE A 73 -4.25 10.75 15.82
C PHE A 73 -3.73 9.65 16.75
N LYS A 74 -3.02 8.65 16.22
CA LYS A 74 -2.46 7.55 17.02
C LYS A 74 -0.96 7.70 17.22
N ASN A 75 -0.49 7.31 18.41
CA ASN A 75 0.95 7.22 18.71
C ASN A 75 1.46 5.78 18.72
N ASN A 76 0.56 4.79 18.75
CA ASN A 76 0.86 3.35 18.80
C ASN A 76 -0.04 2.58 17.81
N LEU A 77 0.46 1.43 17.34
CA LEU A 77 -0.30 0.56 16.45
C LEU A 77 -1.47 -0.12 17.18
N SER A 78 -2.66 -0.05 16.58
CA SER A 78 -3.82 -0.84 17.01
C SER A 78 -3.69 -2.30 16.55
N LYS A 79 -4.20 -3.25 17.35
CA LYS A 79 -4.37 -4.65 16.91
C LYS A 79 -5.24 -4.77 15.65
N SER A 80 -6.23 -3.87 15.48
CA SER A 80 -7.10 -3.86 14.29
C SER A 80 -6.40 -3.40 13.02
N ARG A 81 -5.22 -2.76 13.10
CA ARG A 81 -4.52 -2.22 11.93
C ARG A 81 -4.12 -3.32 10.95
N THR A 82 -3.72 -4.50 11.45
CA THR A 82 -3.39 -5.63 10.57
C THR A 82 -4.60 -6.10 9.74
N ILE A 83 -5.80 -6.10 10.33
CA ILE A 83 -7.04 -6.44 9.61
C ILE A 83 -7.33 -5.37 8.55
N ILE A 84 -7.18 -4.09 8.90
CA ILE A 84 -7.38 -2.99 7.95
C ILE A 84 -6.40 -3.09 6.77
N VAL A 85 -5.13 -3.39 7.04
CA VAL A 85 -4.10 -3.58 6.01
C VAL A 85 -4.43 -4.77 5.10
N PHE A 86 -4.93 -5.88 5.66
CA PHE A 86 -5.42 -7.01 4.86
C PHE A 86 -6.56 -6.58 3.91
N LEU A 87 -7.57 -5.86 4.44
CA LEU A 87 -8.69 -5.37 3.63
C LEU A 87 -8.24 -4.41 2.51
N PHE A 88 -7.29 -3.53 2.81
CA PHE A 88 -6.70 -2.66 1.78
C PHE A 88 -5.90 -3.46 0.74
N GLY A 89 -5.17 -4.50 1.15
CA GLY A 89 -4.51 -5.41 0.21
C GLY A 89 -5.49 -6.03 -0.78
N LEU A 90 -6.67 -6.49 -0.31
CA LEU A 90 -7.74 -6.98 -1.19
C LEU A 90 -8.17 -5.93 -2.24
N LEU A 91 -8.32 -4.67 -1.82
CA LEU A 91 -8.76 -3.60 -2.73
C LEU A 91 -7.68 -3.26 -3.77
N HIS A 92 -6.42 -3.21 -3.35
CA HIS A 92 -5.30 -2.91 -4.24
C HIS A 92 -5.12 -3.99 -5.33
N GLY A 93 -5.31 -5.26 -4.99
CA GLY A 93 -5.18 -6.36 -5.96
C GLY A 93 -6.22 -6.31 -7.08
N LEU A 94 -7.46 -5.91 -6.76
CA LEU A 94 -8.50 -5.66 -7.78
C LEU A 94 -8.13 -4.52 -8.72
N GLY A 95 -7.52 -3.46 -8.19
CA GLY A 95 -7.08 -2.32 -8.99
C GLY A 95 -6.04 -2.73 -10.03
N PHE A 96 -5.13 -3.66 -9.69
CA PHE A 96 -4.10 -4.14 -10.61
C PHE A 96 -4.62 -5.14 -11.66
N ALA A 97 -5.59 -5.99 -11.30
CA ALA A 97 -6.12 -7.04 -12.16
C ALA A 97 -6.64 -6.53 -13.52
N GLY A 98 -7.29 -5.37 -13.55
CA GLY A 98 -7.76 -4.75 -14.80
C GLY A 98 -6.64 -4.53 -15.81
N VAL A 99 -5.48 -4.05 -15.36
CA VAL A 99 -4.32 -3.81 -16.24
C VAL A 99 -3.69 -5.10 -16.73
N LEU A 100 -3.65 -6.16 -15.90
CA LEU A 100 -3.13 -7.45 -16.35
C LEU A 100 -4.03 -8.11 -17.40
N ASN A 101 -5.34 -7.91 -17.30
CA ASN A 101 -6.29 -8.36 -18.33
C ASN A 101 -6.05 -7.62 -19.66
N ASP A 102 -5.77 -6.32 -19.62
CA ASP A 102 -5.50 -5.51 -20.82
C ASP A 102 -4.16 -5.88 -21.49
N ILE A 103 -3.15 -6.29 -20.71
CA ILE A 103 -1.83 -6.70 -21.22
C ILE A 103 -1.88 -8.10 -21.86
N GLY A 104 -2.91 -8.91 -21.58
CA GLY A 104 -3.11 -10.21 -22.24
C GLY A 104 -2.15 -11.30 -21.74
N VAL A 105 -2.09 -11.52 -20.42
CA VAL A 105 -1.22 -12.57 -19.85
C VAL A 105 -1.62 -13.96 -20.38
N VAL A 106 -0.63 -14.71 -20.88
CA VAL A 106 -0.79 -16.11 -21.27
C VAL A 106 -1.16 -16.93 -20.03
N LYS A 107 -2.37 -17.52 -20.03
CA LYS A 107 -2.93 -18.21 -18.85
C LYS A 107 -2.02 -19.31 -18.29
N GLU A 108 -1.30 -20.02 -19.15
CA GLU A 108 -0.35 -21.07 -18.79
C GLU A 108 0.82 -20.56 -17.94
N LEU A 109 1.25 -19.32 -18.19
CA LEU A 109 2.33 -18.65 -17.45
C LEU A 109 1.80 -17.76 -16.33
N PHE A 110 0.50 -17.75 -16.07
CA PHE A 110 -0.09 -16.81 -15.11
C PHE A 110 0.44 -17.04 -13.69
N VAL A 111 0.52 -18.30 -13.25
CA VAL A 111 0.97 -18.62 -11.88
C VAL A 111 2.43 -18.23 -11.67
N SER A 112 3.31 -18.54 -12.63
CA SER A 112 4.72 -18.14 -12.56
C SER A 112 4.87 -16.62 -12.61
N SER A 113 4.13 -15.95 -13.50
CA SER A 113 4.10 -14.49 -13.59
C SER A 113 3.61 -13.84 -12.29
N LEU A 114 2.59 -14.41 -11.65
CA LEU A 114 2.04 -13.94 -10.38
C LEU A 114 3.05 -14.09 -9.24
N ILE A 115 3.73 -15.23 -9.16
CA ILE A 115 4.79 -15.47 -8.17
C ILE A 115 5.93 -14.47 -8.37
N SER A 116 6.45 -14.33 -9.59
CA SER A 116 7.52 -13.38 -9.91
C SER A 116 7.12 -11.94 -9.63
N PHE A 117 5.88 -11.56 -9.96
CA PHE A 117 5.33 -10.24 -9.67
C PHE A 117 5.29 -9.97 -8.17
N ASN A 118 4.76 -10.90 -7.37
CA ASN A 118 4.67 -10.75 -5.92
C ASN A 118 6.04 -10.71 -5.23
N ILE A 119 7.00 -11.51 -5.68
CA ILE A 119 8.39 -11.42 -5.22
C ILE A 119 8.95 -10.02 -5.51
N GLY A 120 8.72 -9.52 -6.72
CA GLY A 120 9.11 -8.15 -7.09
C GLY A 120 8.46 -7.09 -6.22
N VAL A 121 7.16 -7.21 -5.92
CA VAL A 121 6.42 -6.31 -5.03
C VAL A 121 7.01 -6.35 -3.62
N GLU A 122 7.17 -7.54 -3.03
CA GLU A 122 7.67 -7.68 -1.66
C GLU A 122 9.11 -7.16 -1.52
N LEU A 123 9.99 -7.45 -2.49
CA LEU A 123 11.33 -6.87 -2.55
C LEU A 123 11.31 -5.35 -2.71
N GLY A 124 10.41 -4.82 -3.53
CA GLY A 124 10.23 -3.37 -3.71
C GLY A 124 9.80 -2.69 -2.41
N GLN A 125 8.81 -3.26 -1.71
CA GLN A 125 8.34 -2.76 -0.42
C GLN A 125 9.44 -2.81 0.64
N ILE A 126 10.18 -3.91 0.74
CA ILE A 126 11.33 -4.04 1.65
C ILE A 126 12.39 -2.98 1.33
N SER A 127 12.67 -2.73 0.06
CA SER A 127 13.64 -1.72 -0.37
C SER A 127 13.22 -0.30 0.05
N VAL A 128 11.93 0.04 -0.12
CA VAL A 128 11.37 1.32 0.33
C VAL A 128 11.49 1.46 1.85
N ILE A 129 11.17 0.41 2.62
CA ILE A 129 11.34 0.42 4.08
C ILE A 129 12.79 0.62 4.47
N ALA A 130 13.73 -0.07 3.81
CA ALA A 130 15.15 0.03 4.12
C ALA A 130 15.66 1.46 3.90
N LEU A 131 15.29 2.08 2.79
CA LEU A 131 15.60 3.48 2.49
C LEU A 131 14.94 4.44 3.49
N ALA A 132 13.65 4.24 3.79
CA ALA A 132 12.94 5.05 4.78
C ALA A 132 13.58 4.92 6.17
N TYR A 133 14.01 3.71 6.56
CA TYR A 133 14.72 3.48 7.81
C TYR A 133 16.04 4.23 7.85
N LEU A 134 16.82 4.19 6.77
CA LEU A 134 18.11 4.88 6.66
C LEU A 134 17.99 6.40 6.74
N PHE A 135 17.06 6.98 5.98
CA PHE A 135 16.97 8.43 5.84
C PHE A 135 16.04 9.11 6.85
N ILE A 136 15.03 8.40 7.37
CA ILE A 136 14.01 9.00 8.24
C ILE A 136 14.22 8.56 9.69
N LYS A 137 14.37 7.25 9.95
CA LYS A 137 14.35 6.73 11.33
C LYS A 137 15.74 6.73 11.97
N LEU A 138 16.78 6.25 11.29
CA LEU A 138 18.15 6.17 11.85
C LEU A 138 18.68 7.50 12.42
N PRO A 139 18.50 8.66 11.75
CA PRO A 139 19.01 9.93 12.28
C PRO A 139 18.28 10.43 13.53
N PHE A 140 17.03 9.99 13.75
CA PHE A 140 16.11 10.63 14.69
C PHE A 140 15.40 9.66 15.66
N TYR A 141 15.63 8.34 15.61
CA TYR A 141 14.83 7.35 16.35
C TYR A 141 14.88 7.46 17.88
N LYS A 142 15.97 8.03 18.42
CA LYS A 142 16.15 8.27 19.87
C LYS A 142 15.51 9.58 20.35
N MET A 143 15.04 10.42 19.44
CA MET A 143 14.54 11.75 19.78
C MET A 143 13.08 11.68 20.21
N HIS A 144 12.79 12.16 21.42
CA HIS A 144 11.43 12.20 21.98
C HIS A 144 10.44 13.02 21.13
N TRP A 145 10.95 13.92 20.27
CA TRP A 145 10.15 14.74 19.37
C TRP A 145 9.88 14.11 17.99
N TYR A 146 10.46 12.93 17.69
CA TYR A 146 10.36 12.26 16.39
C TYR A 146 8.92 12.15 15.88
N SER A 147 8.01 11.68 16.74
CA SER A 147 6.59 11.56 16.38
C SER A 147 5.98 12.91 15.94
N ARG A 148 6.24 13.98 16.70
CA ARG A 148 5.64 15.31 16.43
C ARG A 148 6.23 16.03 15.23
N LYS A 149 7.53 15.91 14.99
CA LYS A 149 8.24 16.67 13.94
C LYS A 149 8.48 15.89 12.65
N VAL A 150 8.40 14.57 12.67
CA VAL A 150 8.68 13.72 11.49
C VAL A 150 7.44 12.92 11.11
N THR A 151 6.95 12.03 11.99
CA THR A 151 5.81 11.15 11.69
C THR A 151 4.56 11.95 11.31
N LYS A 152 4.16 12.94 12.12
CA LYS A 152 2.91 13.68 11.87
C LYS A 152 2.96 14.55 10.60
N PRO A 153 3.98 15.38 10.35
CA PRO A 153 4.04 16.19 9.13
C PRO A 153 4.07 15.33 7.86
N ILE A 154 4.87 14.26 7.82
CA ILE A 154 4.93 13.38 6.64
C ILE A 154 3.60 12.65 6.45
N SER A 155 2.98 12.16 7.54
CA SER A 155 1.66 11.52 7.44
C SER A 155 0.57 12.48 6.96
N LEU A 156 0.65 13.76 7.34
CA LEU A 156 -0.27 14.80 6.86
C LEU A 156 -0.10 15.02 5.35
N LEU A 157 1.14 15.11 4.87
CA LEU A 157 1.42 15.22 3.44
C LEU A 157 0.88 14.00 2.66
N ILE A 158 1.15 12.78 3.16
CA ILE A 158 0.62 11.56 2.54
C ILE A 158 -0.92 11.58 2.53
N SER A 159 -1.55 12.06 3.61
CA SER A 159 -3.01 12.17 3.69
C SER A 159 -3.57 13.13 2.64
N ILE A 160 -2.94 14.30 2.48
CA ILE A 160 -3.34 15.30 1.49
C ILE A 160 -3.19 14.73 0.07
N VAL A 161 -2.09 14.05 -0.22
CA VAL A 161 -1.87 13.40 -1.53
C VAL A 161 -2.91 12.31 -1.78
N GLY A 162 -3.19 11.46 -0.80
CA GLY A 162 -4.22 10.42 -0.92
C GLY A 162 -5.63 10.99 -1.15
N LEU A 163 -5.99 12.08 -0.46
CA LEU A 163 -7.26 12.78 -0.68
C LEU A 163 -7.32 13.45 -2.04
N TYR A 164 -6.22 14.09 -2.48
CA TYR A 164 -6.12 14.66 -3.82
C TYR A 164 -6.34 13.58 -4.89
N TRP A 165 -5.65 12.44 -4.81
CA TRP A 165 -5.83 11.32 -5.73
C TRP A 165 -7.22 10.70 -5.66
N PHE A 166 -7.85 10.66 -4.48
CA PHE A 166 -9.22 10.21 -4.35
C PHE A 166 -10.17 11.07 -5.19
N PHE A 167 -10.10 12.40 -5.06
CA PHE A 167 -10.93 13.30 -5.84
C PHE A 167 -10.58 13.25 -7.33
N GLU A 168 -9.29 13.22 -7.66
CA GLU A 168 -8.83 13.08 -9.05
C GLU A 168 -9.45 11.85 -9.73
N ARG A 169 -9.35 10.67 -9.10
CA ARG A 169 -9.86 9.40 -9.65
C ARG A 169 -11.39 9.25 -9.58
N LEU A 170 -12.06 10.08 -8.78
CA LEU A 170 -13.51 10.07 -8.68
C LEU A 170 -14.17 10.86 -9.83
N PHE A 171 -13.45 11.84 -10.40
CA PHE A 171 -13.96 12.69 -11.47
C PHE A 171 -13.32 12.43 -12.84
N PHE A 172 -12.21 11.71 -12.91
CA PHE A 172 -11.45 11.39 -14.12
C PHE A 172 -11.11 9.90 -14.17
#